data_AF-A0A4U5ULR1-F1
#
_entry.id   AF-A0A4U5ULR1-F1
#
_cell.length_a   1.000
_cell.length_b   1.000
_cell.length_c   1.000
_cell.angle_alpha   90.00
_cell.angle_beta   90.00
_cell.angle_gamma   90.00
#
_symmetry.space_group_name_H-M   'P 1'
#
loop_
_entity.id
_entity.type
_entity.pdbx_description
1 polymer ?
#
loop_
_entity_poly.entity_id
_entity_poly.type
_entity_poly.pdbx_seq_one_letter_code
_entity_poly.pdbx_strand_id
1 'polypeptide(L)'
;MVSVNLGRRNKLKDKTVKLILDSSVPFQMASPPASTIANMSLSPWTYRQSCIESRLPRQIAHAQCLTTGCLSLQGNREEDASLVAKPIYYQVLVLHRVPRHNNKGGRKRRKYDFRLGMEVVTVGCTCVRPSVVPQGNRGDV
;
A
#
# COMPACT_ATOMS: atom_id res chain seq x y z
N MET A 1 -10.08 -16.68 -13.75
CA MET A 1 -10.77 -15.64 -14.53
C MET A 1 -10.81 -14.39 -13.65
N VAL A 2 -10.58 -13.19 -14.20
CA VAL A 2 -10.60 -11.94 -13.43
C VAL A 2 -11.88 -11.17 -13.73
N SER A 3 -12.62 -10.78 -12.69
CA SER A 3 -13.73 -9.83 -12.81
C SER A 3 -13.29 -8.43 -12.41
N VAL A 4 -13.59 -7.44 -13.25
CA VAL A 4 -13.31 -6.02 -13.00
C VAL A 4 -14.64 -5.27 -12.92
N ASN A 5 -14.86 -4.55 -11.83
CA ASN A 5 -16.07 -3.74 -11.64
C ASN A 5 -15.71 -2.27 -11.92
N LEU A 6 -16.09 -1.75 -13.08
CA LEU A 6 -15.93 -0.32 -13.40
C LEU A 6 -17.14 0.44 -12.83
N GLY A 7 -16.86 1.40 -11.94
CA GLY A 7 -17.87 2.20 -11.26
C GLY A 7 -18.81 2.96 -12.21
N ARG A 8 -20.10 2.55 -12.18
CA ARG A 8 -21.35 3.26 -12.48
C ARG A 8 -21.37 4.35 -13.58
N ARG A 9 -21.72 3.92 -14.81
CA ARG A 9 -22.90 4.38 -15.57
C ARG A 9 -23.16 3.34 -16.67
N ASN A 10 -24.39 2.82 -16.70
CA ASN A 10 -24.87 1.67 -17.49
C ASN A 10 -24.40 0.29 -17.03
N LYS A 11 -25.37 -0.64 -17.03
CA LYS A 11 -25.30 -2.05 -16.64
C LYS A 11 -24.39 -2.83 -17.61
N LEU A 12 -23.09 -2.49 -17.67
CA LEU A 12 -22.11 -3.29 -18.38
C LEU A 12 -21.92 -4.58 -17.58
N LYS A 13 -22.26 -5.72 -18.17
CA LYS A 13 -21.96 -7.05 -17.63
C LYS A 13 -20.48 -7.07 -17.19
N ASP A 14 -20.21 -7.54 -15.97
CA ASP A 14 -18.85 -7.81 -15.48
C ASP A 14 -18.07 -8.51 -16.59
N LYS A 15 -17.07 -7.82 -17.17
CA LYS A 15 -16.24 -8.39 -18.24
C LYS A 15 -15.18 -9.25 -17.57
N THR A 16 -15.32 -10.55 -17.75
CA THR A 16 -14.38 -11.52 -17.24
C THR A 16 -13.25 -11.74 -18.24
N VAL A 17 -12.00 -11.59 -17.81
CA VAL A 17 -10.83 -11.81 -18.67
C VAL A 17 -10.00 -13.01 -18.21
N LYS A 18 -9.31 -13.66 -19.15
CA LYS A 18 -8.27 -14.64 -18.83
C LYS A 18 -7.02 -13.87 -18.43
N LEU A 19 -6.53 -14.13 -17.23
CA LEU A 19 -5.29 -13.54 -16.71
C LEU A 19 -4.24 -14.64 -16.67
N ILE A 20 -3.09 -14.37 -17.26
CA ILE A 20 -1.88 -15.18 -17.09
C ILE A 20 -1.05 -14.46 -16.03
N LEU A 21 -0.82 -15.12 -14.91
CA LEU A 21 0.04 -14.60 -13.85
C LEU A 21 1.46 -15.04 -14.15
N ASP A 22 2.31 -14.07 -14.48
CA ASP A 22 3.73 -14.32 -14.60
C ASP A 22 4.36 -14.34 -13.20
N SER A 23 4.75 -15.54 -12.75
CA SER A 23 5.40 -15.74 -11.45
C SER A 23 6.84 -15.22 -11.40
N SER A 24 7.42 -14.85 -12.54
CA SER A 24 8.78 -14.30 -12.61
C SER A 24 8.86 -12.82 -12.29
N VAL A 25 7.73 -12.09 -12.28
CA VAL A 25 7.69 -10.66 -11.98
C VAL A 25 7.90 -10.45 -10.47
N PRO A 26 9.03 -9.86 -10.04
CA PRO A 26 9.29 -9.61 -8.63
C PRO A 26 8.33 -8.57 -8.09
N PHE A 27 7.68 -8.88 -6.96
CA PHE A 27 6.78 -7.93 -6.34
C PHE A 27 7.56 -6.85 -5.58
N GLN A 28 7.49 -5.62 -6.09
CA GLN A 28 8.27 -4.48 -5.60
C GLN A 28 7.90 -4.00 -4.18
N MET A 29 6.84 -4.54 -3.56
CA MET A 29 6.49 -4.21 -2.15
C MET A 29 6.76 -5.37 -1.18
N ALA A 30 7.62 -6.31 -1.56
CA ALA A 30 8.35 -7.09 -0.56
C ALA A 30 9.19 -6.11 0.27
N SER A 31 9.40 -6.40 1.57
CA SER A 31 10.22 -5.53 2.43
C SER A 31 11.58 -5.36 1.76
N PRO A 32 12.00 -4.12 1.43
CA PRO A 32 13.37 -3.91 0.98
C PRO A 32 14.32 -4.38 2.11
N PRO A 33 15.45 -5.04 1.80
CA PRO A 33 16.45 -5.38 2.81
C PRO A 33 16.83 -4.10 3.55
N ALA A 34 16.85 -4.15 4.89
CA ALA A 34 17.10 -3.06 5.83
C ALA A 34 17.29 -1.71 5.14
N SER A 35 16.19 -1.08 4.70
CA SER A 35 16.30 0.01 3.74
C SER A 35 17.06 1.16 4.40
N THR A 36 18.26 1.42 3.90
CA THR A 36 19.17 2.48 4.38
C THR A 36 18.42 3.81 4.52
N ILE A 37 17.47 4.08 3.62
CA ILE A 37 16.59 5.27 3.66
C ILE A 37 15.71 5.33 4.91
N ALA A 38 15.09 4.22 5.33
CA ALA A 38 14.17 4.22 6.48
C ALA A 38 14.89 4.56 7.79
N ASN A 39 16.15 4.12 7.94
CA ASN A 39 16.97 4.42 9.12
C ASN A 39 17.66 5.79 9.05
N MET A 40 17.85 6.33 7.84
CA MET A 40 18.46 7.64 7.62
C MET A 40 17.44 8.79 7.57
N SER A 41 16.15 8.48 7.49
CA SER A 41 15.08 9.46 7.51
C SER A 41 14.99 10.18 8.85
N LEU A 42 14.64 11.48 8.82
CA LEU A 42 14.27 12.24 10.03
C LEU A 42 12.98 11.73 10.65
N SER A 43 12.12 11.07 9.88
CA SER A 43 10.94 10.37 10.39
C SER A 43 11.15 8.87 10.10
N PRO A 44 11.91 8.14 10.93
CA PRO A 44 12.29 6.77 10.64
C PRO A 44 11.10 5.81 10.71
N TRP A 45 11.17 4.69 9.97
CA TRP A 45 10.13 3.67 9.96
C TRP A 45 10.70 2.26 9.92
N THR A 46 9.89 1.29 10.34
CA THR A 46 10.11 -0.14 10.10
C THR A 46 9.03 -0.68 9.17
N TYR A 47 9.19 -1.91 8.68
CA TYR A 47 8.18 -2.58 7.86
C TYR A 47 7.50 -3.70 8.64
N ARG A 48 6.17 -3.67 8.65
CA ARG A 48 5.32 -4.78 9.10
C ARG A 48 4.68 -5.45 7.90
N GLN A 49 4.85 -6.77 7.80
CA GLN A 49 4.32 -7.53 6.67
C GLN A 49 2.88 -7.99 6.92
N SER A 50 1.96 -7.69 6.00
CA SER A 50 0.62 -8.29 5.96
C SER A 50 0.66 -9.53 5.08
N CYS A 51 0.14 -10.66 5.57
CA CYS A 51 0.07 -11.92 4.82
C CYS A 51 -1.39 -12.37 4.71
N ILE A 52 -1.97 -12.29 3.51
CA ILE A 52 -3.37 -12.62 3.25
C ILE A 52 -3.44 -13.72 2.19
N GLU A 53 -3.78 -14.95 2.59
CA GLU A 53 -3.79 -16.13 1.70
C GLU A 53 -4.71 -15.99 0.49
N SER A 54 -5.81 -15.26 0.66
CA SER A 54 -6.81 -15.01 -0.38
C SER A 54 -6.44 -13.85 -1.31
N ARG A 55 -5.23 -13.28 -1.21
CA ARG A 55 -4.80 -12.13 -2.01
C ARG A 55 -3.53 -12.45 -2.80
N LEU A 56 -3.41 -11.87 -3.98
CA LEU A 56 -2.14 -11.72 -4.68
C LEU A 56 -1.81 -10.23 -4.83
N PRO A 57 -0.58 -9.81 -4.48
CA PRO A 57 0.43 -10.62 -3.80
C PRO A 57 0.01 -10.94 -2.37
N ARG A 58 0.41 -12.12 -1.90
CA ARG A 58 0.04 -12.62 -0.58
C ARG A 58 0.61 -11.73 0.51
N GLN A 59 1.87 -11.34 0.34
CA GLN A 59 2.63 -10.54 1.27
C GLN A 59 2.76 -9.11 0.78
N ILE A 60 2.43 -8.13 1.63
CA ILE A 60 2.64 -6.69 1.37
C ILE A 60 3.28 -6.09 2.61
N ALA A 61 4.39 -5.36 2.45
CA ALA A 61 5.02 -4.61 3.53
C ALA A 61 4.34 -3.26 3.75
N HIS A 62 4.08 -2.91 5.01
CA HIS A 62 3.53 -1.63 5.43
C HIS A 62 4.54 -0.91 6.32
N ALA A 63 4.90 0.32 5.96
CA ALA A 63 5.73 1.17 6.79
C ALA A 63 4.99 1.57 8.08
N GLN A 64 5.72 1.51 9.19
CA GLN A 64 5.28 1.94 10.52
C GLN A 64 6.30 2.94 11.07
N CYS A 65 5.87 4.17 11.31
CA CYS A 65 6.75 5.20 11.87
C CYS A 65 7.19 4.78 13.27
N LEU A 66 8.48 4.94 13.56
CA LEU A 66 9.06 4.57 14.85
C LEU A 66 8.95 5.70 15.89
N THR A 67 8.73 6.93 15.42
CA THR A 67 8.63 8.14 16.23
C THR A 67 7.29 8.82 16.01
N THR A 68 6.93 9.72 16.93
CA THR A 68 5.73 10.57 16.78
C THR A 68 6.09 11.95 16.22
N GLY A 69 7.25 12.48 16.60
CA GLY A 69 7.89 13.64 16.02
C GLY A 69 8.99 13.26 15.02
N CYS A 70 9.74 14.26 14.56
CA CYS A 70 10.88 14.04 13.67
C CYS A 70 12.18 14.18 14.44
N LEU A 71 13.18 13.38 14.09
CA LEU A 71 14.51 13.48 14.65
C LEU A 71 15.16 14.80 14.24
N SER A 72 15.72 15.52 15.21
CA SER A 72 16.51 16.72 14.99
C SER A 72 17.88 16.37 14.39
N LEU A 73 18.41 17.31 13.59
CA LEU A 73 19.80 17.25 13.11
C LEU A 73 20.81 17.64 14.20
N GLN A 74 20.36 18.31 15.27
CA GLN A 74 21.19 18.74 16.38
C GLN A 74 21.09 17.73 17.54
N GLY A 75 22.20 17.53 18.25
CA GLY A 75 22.25 16.59 19.39
C GLY A 75 22.25 15.11 18.97
N ASN A 76 21.85 14.23 19.90
CA ASN A 76 21.89 12.77 19.72
C ASN A 76 20.62 12.22 19.03
N ARG A 77 20.10 12.93 18.02
CA ARG A 77 18.83 12.62 17.31
C ARG A 77 17.62 12.56 18.23
N GLU A 78 17.40 13.59 19.02
CA GLU A 78 16.18 13.72 19.83
C GLU A 78 14.99 14.11 18.95
N GLU A 79 13.76 13.78 19.37
CA GLU A 79 12.54 14.17 18.65
C GLU A 79 12.27 15.68 18.81
N ASP A 80 12.17 16.38 17.68
CA ASP A 80 11.66 17.75 17.59
C ASP A 80 10.13 17.73 17.66
N ALA A 81 9.59 18.15 18.81
CA ALA A 81 8.15 18.21 19.06
C ALA A 81 7.40 19.26 18.21
N SER A 82 8.12 20.14 17.51
CA SER A 82 7.51 21.10 16.58
C SER A 82 7.14 20.48 15.23
N LEU A 83 7.61 19.25 14.96
CA LEU A 83 7.38 18.51 13.74
C LEU A 83 6.69 17.18 14.04
N VAL A 84 5.97 16.64 13.05
CA VAL A 84 5.21 15.40 13.20
C VAL A 84 5.62 14.40 12.14
N ALA A 85 5.92 13.16 12.56
CA ALA A 85 6.11 12.05 11.64
C ALA A 85 4.75 11.53 11.17
N LYS A 86 4.53 11.45 9.86
CA LYS A 86 3.30 10.93 9.25
C LYS A 86 3.60 9.85 8.21
N PRO A 87 2.78 8.78 8.15
CA PRO A 87 2.92 7.77 7.10
C PRO A 87 2.54 8.33 5.73
N ILE A 88 3.24 7.86 4.70
CA ILE A 88 2.92 8.13 3.30
C ILE A 88 2.05 7.00 2.77
N TYR A 89 0.86 7.32 2.28
CA TYR A 89 -0.10 6.36 1.76
C TYR A 89 0.01 6.22 0.24
N TYR A 90 -0.10 4.99 -0.27
CA TYR A 90 -0.11 4.67 -1.69
C TYR A 90 -1.20 3.65 -2.01
N GLN A 91 -1.83 3.79 -3.18
CA GLN A 91 -2.88 2.87 -3.63
C GLN A 91 -2.29 1.80 -4.55
N VAL A 92 -2.57 0.54 -4.25
CA VAL A 92 -1.98 -0.61 -4.94
C VAL A 92 -3.04 -1.53 -5.48
N LEU A 93 -2.75 -2.14 -6.64
CA LEU A 93 -3.62 -3.14 -7.24
C LEU A 93 -3.34 -4.52 -6.62
N VAL A 94 -4.41 -5.22 -6.27
CA VAL A 94 -4.37 -6.56 -5.70
C VAL A 94 -5.41 -7.44 -6.37
N LEU A 95 -5.18 -8.75 -6.38
CA LEU A 95 -6.15 -9.74 -6.87
C LEU A 95 -6.65 -10.57 -5.69
N HIS A 96 -7.94 -10.49 -5.41
CA HIS A 96 -8.59 -11.31 -4.37
C HIS A 96 -9.13 -12.60 -4.98
N ARG A 97 -8.86 -13.73 -4.32
CA ARG A 97 -9.45 -15.03 -4.60
C ARG A 97 -10.86 -15.07 -4.01
N VAL A 98 -11.86 -15.19 -4.88
CA VAL A 98 -13.26 -15.25 -4.52
C VAL A 98 -13.78 -16.67 -4.82
N PRO A 99 -14.48 -17.34 -3.87
CA PRO A 99 -15.05 -18.66 -4.12
C PRO A 99 -16.02 -18.63 -5.30
N ARG A 100 -15.90 -19.60 -6.21
CA ARG A 100 -16.87 -19.77 -7.29
C ARG A 100 -18.01 -20.67 -6.80
N HIS A 101 -19.21 -20.12 -6.63
CA HIS A 101 -20.41 -20.91 -6.39
C HIS A 101 -20.78 -21.68 -7.67
N ASN A 102 -20.56 -22.99 -7.69
CA ASN A 102 -21.06 -23.87 -8.75
C ASN A 102 -22.17 -24.76 -8.18
N ASN A 103 -23.43 -24.52 -8.60
CA ASN A 103 -24.59 -25.36 -8.30
C ASN A 103 -24.66 -26.65 -9.15
N LYS A 104 -23.53 -27.20 -9.61
CA LYS A 104 -23.53 -28.43 -10.43
C LYS A 104 -22.56 -29.45 -9.87
N GLY A 105 -23.14 -30.55 -9.38
CA GLY A 105 -22.44 -31.68 -8.77
C GLY A 105 -21.43 -32.30 -9.74
N GLY A 106 -20.17 -32.32 -9.31
CA GLY A 106 -19.07 -32.94 -10.05
C GLY A 106 -17.72 -32.51 -9.50
N ARG A 107 -16.98 -33.47 -8.91
CA ARG A 107 -15.59 -33.45 -8.38
C ARG A 107 -15.07 -32.07 -7.94
N LYS A 108 -15.12 -31.86 -6.62
CA LYS A 108 -14.71 -30.67 -5.83
C LYS A 108 -13.21 -30.35 -5.95
N ARG A 109 -12.74 -29.79 -7.08
CA ARG A 109 -11.62 -28.83 -7.01
C ARG A 109 -12.23 -27.49 -6.59
N ARG A 110 -11.83 -26.94 -5.43
CA ARG A 110 -12.20 -25.58 -5.01
C ARG A 110 -11.78 -24.60 -6.10
N LYS A 111 -12.70 -24.25 -6.99
CA LYS A 111 -12.49 -23.26 -8.05
C LYS A 111 -12.71 -21.88 -7.44
N TYR A 112 -11.74 -21.00 -7.56
CA TYR A 112 -11.85 -19.59 -7.22
C TYR A 112 -11.66 -18.75 -8.48
N ASP A 113 -12.33 -17.62 -8.52
CA ASP A 113 -12.08 -16.56 -9.49
C ASP A 113 -11.27 -15.46 -8.82
N PHE A 114 -10.55 -14.68 -9.62
CA PHE A 114 -9.84 -13.52 -9.12
C PHE A 114 -10.72 -12.28 -9.31
N ARG A 115 -10.67 -11.35 -8.37
CA ARG A 115 -11.29 -10.04 -8.49
C ARG A 115 -10.22 -8.99 -8.30
N LEU A 116 -10.14 -8.05 -9.24
CA LEU A 116 -9.24 -6.91 -9.12
C LEU A 116 -9.76 -5.97 -8.03
N GLY A 117 -8.88 -5.57 -7.13
CA GLY A 117 -9.14 -4.65 -6.04
C GLY A 117 -8.03 -3.61 -5.91
N MET A 118 -8.33 -2.56 -5.14
CA MET A 118 -7.37 -1.56 -4.71
C MET A 118 -7.25 -1.60 -3.19
N GLU A 119 -6.03 -1.57 -2.68
CA GLU A 119 -5.74 -1.47 -1.26
C GLU A 119 -4.83 -0.26 -0.99
N VAL A 120 -4.95 0.32 0.20
CA VAL A 120 -4.07 1.40 0.65
C VAL A 120 -2.95 0.79 1.49
N VAL A 121 -1.71 1.11 1.13
CA VAL A 121 -0.51 0.68 1.85
C VAL A 121 0.27 1.90 2.32
N THR A 122 1.07 1.73 3.36
CA THR A 122 2.02 2.75 3.81
C THR A 122 3.40 2.40 3.28
N VAL A 123 4.04 3.30 2.54
CA VAL A 123 5.32 3.02 1.86
C VAL A 123 6.54 3.55 2.60
N GLY A 124 6.33 4.55 3.45
CA GLY A 124 7.34 5.16 4.31
C GLY A 124 6.71 6.16 5.27
N CYS A 125 7.54 6.93 5.97
CA CYS A 125 7.11 8.06 6.77
C CYS A 125 7.81 9.34 6.30
N THR A 126 7.14 10.48 6.48
CA THR A 126 7.67 11.80 6.18
C THR A 126 7.49 12.74 7.35
N CYS A 127 8.26 13.82 7.36
CA CYS A 127 8.24 14.85 8.38
C CYS A 127 7.40 16.04 7.91
N VAL A 128 6.41 16.44 8.69
CA VAL A 128 5.52 17.56 8.34
C VAL A 128 5.42 18.58 9.47
N ARG A 129 5.08 19.82 9.09
CA ARG A 129 4.68 20.84 10.07
C ARG A 129 3.24 20.58 10.53
N PRO A 130 2.90 20.85 11.81
CA PRO A 130 1.53 20.72 12.32
C PRO A 130 0.51 21.63 11.61
N SER A 131 0.98 22.77 11.09
CA SER A 131 0.16 23.77 10.40
C SER A 131 0.58 23.93 8.94
N VAL A 132 -0.41 24.25 8.10
CA VAL A 132 -0.18 24.62 6.70
C VAL A 132 0.42 26.01 6.69
N VAL A 133 1.58 26.17 6.04
CA VAL A 133 2.15 27.49 5.76
C VAL A 133 1.48 28.00 4.49
N PRO A 134 0.70 29.10 4.54
CA PRO A 134 0.18 29.71 3.34
C PRO A 134 1.35 30.15 2.47
N GLN A 135 1.36 29.70 1.22
CA GLN A 135 2.29 30.24 0.22
C GLN A 135 1.79 31.64 -0.13
N GLY A 136 2.19 32.64 0.65
CA GLY A 136 1.95 34.04 0.32
C GLY A 136 2.61 34.35 -1.02
N ASN A 137 1.88 35.01 -1.93
CA ASN A 137 2.43 35.49 -3.18
C ASN A 137 3.71 36.26 -2.88
N ARG A 138 4.82 35.76 -3.45
CA ARG A 138 6.12 36.42 -3.40
C ARG A 138 6.08 37.63 -4.33
N GLY A 139 5.37 38.66 -3.90
CA GLY A 139 5.34 40.00 -4.48
C GLY A 139 5.30 40.98 -3.31
N ASP A 140 6.38 41.76 -3.20
CA ASP A 140 6.64 42.90 -2.30
C ASP A 140 7.81 42.68 -1.32
N VAL A 141 9.03 42.84 -1.85
CA VAL A 141 10.07 43.77 -1.38
C VAL A 141 10.81 44.28 -2.62
#